data_AF-A0A844CC17-F1
#
_entry.id   AF-A0A844CC17-F1
#
_cell.length_a   1.000
_cell.length_b   1.000
_cell.length_c   1.000
_cell.angle_alpha   90.00
_cell.angle_beta   90.00
_cell.angle_gamma   90.00
#
_symmetry.space_group_name_H-M   'P 1'
#
loop_
_entity.id
_entity.type
_entity.pdbx_description
1 polymer ?
#
loop_
_entity_poly.entity_id
_entity_poly.type
_entity_poly.pdbx_seq_one_letter_code
_entity_poly.pdbx_strand_id
1 'polypeptide(L)'
;MFWKTLQQNQDLNPDNTTKKPHWHVMLSSDGPISLKAVTKIVEPLNVPAPQKVGSGRGMIRYFIHLDNPEKYQYSRDEIVAHCGADVESYFELTKTNKLNVMKDIITYIYENKIDNYADFLMICIQHSDDWFDVATNYNTLAINKMIDGMWLKKKNELR
;
A
#
# COMPACT_ATOMS: atom_id res chain seq x y z
N MET A 1 -0.45 -12.67 -18.46
CA MET A 1 -1.40 -12.83 -17.33
C MET A 1 -0.57 -13.08 -16.10
N PHE A 2 -0.91 -12.40 -15.02
CA PHE A 2 -0.21 -12.45 -13.74
C PHE A 2 -1.20 -12.90 -12.69
N TRP A 3 -0.73 -13.56 -11.63
CA TRP A 3 -1.61 -13.89 -10.53
C TRP A 3 -0.92 -13.86 -9.19
N LYS A 4 -1.74 -13.73 -8.15
CA LYS A 4 -1.31 -13.69 -6.75
C LYS A 4 -2.13 -14.69 -5.98
N THR A 5 -1.50 -15.43 -5.09
CA THR A 5 -2.15 -16.45 -4.27
C THR A 5 -1.82 -16.29 -2.81
N LEU A 6 -2.79 -16.51 -1.94
CA LEU A 6 -2.58 -16.68 -0.50
C LEU A 6 -3.38 -17.90 -0.05
N GLN A 7 -2.76 -18.77 0.75
CA GLN A 7 -3.48 -19.85 1.42
C GLN A 7 -3.98 -19.34 2.78
N GLN A 8 -5.28 -19.43 3.01
CA GLN A 8 -5.88 -19.17 4.31
C GLN A 8 -6.14 -20.49 5.02
N ASN A 9 -5.52 -20.66 6.19
CA ASN A 9 -5.58 -21.88 6.99
C ASN A 9 -5.81 -21.64 8.50
N GLN A 10 -5.91 -20.37 8.94
CA GLN A 10 -6.15 -19.97 10.34
C GLN A 10 -7.54 -19.34 10.56
N ASP A 11 -8.37 -19.32 9.53
CA ASP A 11 -9.68 -18.68 9.60
C ASP A 11 -10.65 -19.42 10.51
N LEU A 12 -11.47 -18.67 11.24
CA LEU A 12 -12.54 -19.19 12.08
C LEU A 12 -13.92 -18.91 11.47
N ASN A 13 -14.85 -19.82 11.72
CA ASN A 13 -16.29 -19.64 11.53
C ASN A 13 -16.87 -18.75 12.66
N PRO A 14 -18.09 -18.21 12.49
CA PRO A 14 -18.73 -17.43 13.55
C PRO A 14 -18.92 -18.17 14.88
N ASP A 15 -18.89 -19.51 14.86
CA ASP A 15 -18.96 -20.38 16.05
C ASP A 15 -17.58 -20.74 16.63
N ASN A 16 -16.52 -20.04 16.20
CA ASN A 16 -15.10 -20.28 16.54
C ASN A 16 -14.52 -21.62 16.09
N THR A 17 -15.20 -22.38 15.24
CA THR A 17 -14.61 -23.58 14.62
C THR A 17 -13.67 -23.21 13.47
N THR A 18 -12.62 -24.00 13.26
CA THR A 18 -11.65 -23.77 12.18
C THR A 18 -12.31 -23.97 10.81
N LYS A 19 -12.13 -23.01 9.89
CA LYS A 19 -12.55 -23.13 8.49
C LYS A 19 -11.67 -24.11 7.73
N LYS A 20 -12.23 -24.70 6.67
CA LYS A 20 -11.43 -25.49 5.73
C LYS A 20 -10.36 -24.60 5.08
N PRO A 21 -9.10 -25.07 5.01
CA PRO A 21 -8.06 -24.34 4.30
C PRO A 21 -8.46 -24.11 2.85
N HIS A 22 -8.25 -22.89 2.36
CA HIS A 22 -8.63 -22.51 1.01
C HIS A 22 -7.67 -21.47 0.44
N TRP A 23 -7.68 -21.34 -0.88
CA TRP A 23 -6.82 -20.41 -1.61
C TRP A 23 -7.62 -19.21 -2.07
N HIS A 24 -7.07 -18.03 -1.82
CA HIS A 24 -7.43 -16.83 -2.53
C HIS A 24 -6.52 -16.66 -3.75
N VAL A 25 -7.12 -16.44 -4.92
CA VAL A 25 -6.40 -16.29 -6.19
C VAL A 25 -6.92 -15.04 -6.89
N MET A 26 -6.03 -14.09 -7.21
CA MET A 26 -6.36 -12.92 -8.02
C MET A 26 -5.62 -13.00 -9.35
N LEU A 27 -6.37 -13.04 -10.45
CA LEU A 27 -5.84 -12.97 -11.81
C LEU A 27 -5.79 -11.51 -12.28
N SER A 28 -4.75 -11.14 -13.01
CA SER A 28 -4.57 -9.80 -13.59
C SER A 28 -3.99 -9.90 -15.01
N SER A 29 -4.31 -8.93 -15.86
CA SER A 29 -3.80 -8.83 -17.24
C SER A 29 -3.41 -7.38 -17.54
N ASP A 30 -2.46 -7.19 -18.45
CA ASP A 30 -2.01 -5.85 -18.86
C ASP A 30 -3.11 -5.02 -19.52
N GLY A 31 -4.02 -5.69 -20.22
CA GLY A 31 -5.18 -5.09 -20.86
C GLY A 31 -6.50 -5.63 -20.33
N PRO A 32 -7.63 -5.09 -20.83
CA PRO A 32 -8.96 -5.61 -20.50
C PRO A 32 -9.06 -7.09 -20.80
N ILE A 33 -9.62 -7.85 -19.86
CA ILE A 33 -9.93 -9.27 -20.03
C ILE A 33 -11.40 -9.52 -19.76
N SER A 34 -12.03 -10.35 -20.59
CA SER A 34 -13.44 -10.70 -20.42
C SER A 34 -13.60 -11.80 -19.36
N LEU A 35 -14.74 -11.79 -18.65
CA LEU A 35 -15.08 -12.87 -17.72
C LEU A 35 -15.07 -14.24 -18.42
N LYS A 36 -15.56 -14.32 -19.65
CA LYS A 36 -15.54 -15.55 -20.46
C LYS A 36 -14.12 -16.11 -20.68
N ALA A 37 -13.14 -15.23 -20.94
CA ALA A 37 -11.76 -15.64 -21.09
C ALA A 37 -11.19 -16.17 -19.76
N VAL A 38 -11.50 -15.50 -18.65
CA VAL A 38 -11.10 -15.96 -17.31
C VAL A 38 -11.76 -17.29 -16.95
N THR A 39 -13.06 -17.47 -17.21
CA THR A 39 -13.79 -18.72 -16.95
C THR A 39 -13.14 -19.91 -17.63
N LYS A 40 -12.74 -19.78 -18.90
CA LYS A 40 -12.04 -20.85 -19.63
C LYS A 40 -10.71 -21.27 -18.99
N ILE A 41 -10.04 -20.35 -18.30
CA ILE A 41 -8.76 -20.62 -17.62
C ILE A 41 -9.00 -21.41 -16.33
N VAL A 42 -10.06 -21.10 -15.60
CA VAL A 42 -10.33 -21.69 -14.27
C VAL A 42 -11.24 -22.91 -14.31
N GLU A 43 -11.99 -23.12 -15.40
CA GLU A 43 -12.91 -24.26 -15.58
C GLU A 43 -12.24 -25.63 -15.34
N PRO A 44 -11.01 -25.92 -15.83
CA PRO A 44 -10.34 -27.19 -15.56
C PRO A 44 -9.96 -27.40 -14.09
N LEU A 45 -9.93 -26.33 -13.27
CA LEU A 45 -9.54 -26.40 -11.86
C LEU A 45 -10.69 -26.81 -10.94
N ASN A 46 -11.92 -26.94 -11.47
CA ASN A 46 -13.12 -27.26 -10.69
C ASN A 46 -13.32 -26.34 -9.47
N VAL A 47 -13.13 -25.04 -9.67
CA VAL A 47 -13.22 -23.98 -8.65
C VAL A 47 -14.53 -23.19 -8.78
N PRO A 48 -14.92 -22.42 -7.74
CA PRO A 48 -16.04 -21.48 -7.84
C PRO A 48 -15.90 -20.52 -9.03
N ALA A 49 -17.05 -20.03 -9.52
CA ALA A 49 -17.08 -19.09 -10.62
C ALA A 49 -16.25 -17.82 -10.30
N PRO A 50 -15.41 -17.34 -11.23
CA PRO A 50 -14.56 -16.18 -11.00
C PRO A 50 -15.40 -14.90 -10.85
N GLN A 51 -14.98 -14.00 -9.97
CA GLN A 51 -15.65 -12.73 -9.71
C GLN A 51 -14.81 -11.55 -10.21
N LYS A 52 -15.47 -10.52 -10.75
CA LYS A 52 -14.80 -9.29 -11.17
C LYS A 52 -14.32 -8.52 -9.93
N VAL A 53 -13.05 -8.16 -9.92
CA VAL A 53 -12.46 -7.35 -8.84
C VAL A 53 -12.66 -5.86 -9.16
N GLY A 54 -13.26 -5.12 -8.23
CA GLY A 54 -13.45 -3.66 -8.37
C GLY A 54 -12.18 -2.85 -8.05
N SER A 55 -11.38 -3.33 -7.09
CA SER A 55 -10.10 -2.72 -6.70
C SER A 55 -9.09 -3.82 -6.39
N GLY A 56 -8.02 -3.91 -7.19
CA GLY A 56 -6.95 -4.88 -6.94
C GLY A 56 -6.26 -4.65 -5.60
N ARG A 57 -6.10 -3.39 -5.18
CA ARG A 57 -5.54 -3.03 -3.87
C ARG A 57 -6.43 -3.51 -2.74
N GLY A 58 -7.73 -3.24 -2.83
CA GLY A 58 -8.70 -3.73 -1.85
C GLY A 58 -8.69 -5.27 -1.75
N MET A 59 -8.54 -5.96 -2.88
CA MET A 59 -8.48 -7.43 -2.90
C MET A 59 -7.22 -7.99 -2.23
N ILE A 60 -6.05 -7.40 -2.49
CA ILE A 60 -4.79 -7.83 -1.84
C ILE A 60 -4.82 -7.56 -0.34
N ARG A 61 -5.34 -6.41 0.11
CA ARG A 61 -5.56 -6.14 1.55
C ARG A 61 -6.55 -7.11 2.18
N TYR A 62 -7.59 -7.50 1.43
CA TYR A 62 -8.57 -8.48 1.85
C TYR A 62 -7.94 -9.87 2.02
N PHE A 63 -7.03 -10.31 1.13
CA PHE A 63 -6.34 -11.61 1.26
C PHE A 63 -5.71 -11.76 2.65
N ILE A 64 -5.03 -10.72 3.13
CA ILE A 64 -4.32 -10.75 4.41
C ILE A 64 -5.16 -10.25 5.61
N HIS A 65 -6.45 -9.97 5.39
CA HIS A 65 -7.37 -9.43 6.40
C HIS A 65 -6.97 -8.10 7.04
N LEU A 66 -6.15 -7.30 6.36
CA LEU A 66 -5.56 -6.06 6.90
C LEU A 66 -6.58 -5.05 7.44
N ASP A 67 -7.78 -5.03 6.85
CA ASP A 67 -8.86 -4.10 7.18
C ASP A 67 -9.91 -4.69 8.16
N ASN A 68 -9.72 -5.92 8.64
CA ASN A 68 -10.65 -6.59 9.55
C ASN A 68 -9.90 -7.17 10.77
N PRO A 69 -9.74 -6.39 11.86
CA PRO A 69 -8.97 -6.77 13.04
C PRO A 69 -9.50 -8.00 13.79
N GLU A 70 -10.78 -8.35 13.60
CA GLU A 70 -11.41 -9.50 14.25
C GLU A 70 -10.99 -10.84 13.63
N LYS A 71 -10.43 -10.81 12.41
CA LYS A 71 -9.93 -11.99 11.71
C LYS A 71 -8.44 -12.18 11.92
N TYR A 72 -7.98 -13.43 11.77
CA TYR A 72 -6.56 -13.74 11.72
C TYR A 72 -5.86 -12.92 10.63
N GLN A 73 -4.78 -12.22 11.01
CA GLN A 73 -3.99 -11.37 10.14
C GLN A 73 -2.86 -12.20 9.50
N TYR A 74 -2.88 -12.34 8.18
CA TYR A 74 -1.79 -13.01 7.46
C TYR A 74 -0.67 -12.04 7.13
N SER A 75 0.55 -12.53 7.00
CA SER A 75 1.69 -11.71 6.59
C SER A 75 1.62 -11.38 5.10
N ARG A 76 2.17 -10.22 4.72
CA ARG A 76 2.35 -9.85 3.32
C ARG A 76 3.26 -10.83 2.59
N ASP A 77 4.25 -11.38 3.29
CA ASP A 77 5.23 -12.34 2.74
C ASP A 77 4.60 -13.68 2.37
N GLU A 78 3.40 -13.98 2.87
CA GLU A 78 2.66 -15.19 2.52
C GLU A 78 1.96 -15.07 1.15
N ILE A 79 1.89 -13.86 0.57
CA ILE A 79 1.34 -13.66 -0.76
C ILE A 79 2.38 -14.10 -1.80
N VAL A 80 2.06 -15.17 -2.53
CA VAL A 80 2.92 -15.65 -3.61
C VAL A 80 2.55 -14.95 -4.91
N ALA A 81 3.53 -14.25 -5.48
CA ALA A 81 3.41 -13.58 -6.76
C ALA A 81 3.86 -14.51 -7.90
N HIS A 82 3.05 -14.62 -8.95
CA HIS A 82 3.32 -15.49 -10.09
C HIS A 82 3.42 -14.71 -11.40
N CYS A 83 4.26 -15.23 -12.29
CA CYS A 83 4.47 -14.70 -13.64
C CYS A 83 4.89 -13.22 -13.71
N GLY A 84 5.58 -12.70 -12.68
CA GLY A 84 6.02 -11.30 -12.63
C GLY A 84 4.98 -10.33 -12.04
N ALA A 85 3.97 -10.84 -11.33
CA ALA A 85 3.10 -10.02 -10.49
C ALA A 85 3.92 -9.18 -9.49
N ASP A 86 3.74 -7.86 -9.48
CA ASP A 86 4.29 -6.98 -8.44
C ASP A 86 3.25 -6.81 -7.32
N VAL A 87 3.47 -7.48 -6.19
CA VAL A 87 2.57 -7.41 -5.02
C VAL A 87 2.74 -6.08 -4.27
N GLU A 88 3.96 -5.53 -4.21
CA GLU A 88 4.27 -4.37 -3.40
C GLU A 88 3.58 -3.10 -3.93
N SER A 89 3.45 -2.99 -5.25
CA SER A 89 2.67 -1.91 -5.91
C SER A 89 1.22 -1.77 -5.40
N TYR A 90 0.65 -2.84 -4.84
CA TYR A 90 -0.70 -2.82 -4.26
C TYR A 90 -0.77 -2.22 -2.86
N PHE A 91 0.36 -2.15 -2.16
CA PHE A 91 0.49 -1.54 -0.83
C PHE A 91 0.96 -0.08 -0.88
N GLU A 92 1.53 0.37 -2.01
CA GLU A 92 1.89 1.77 -2.19
C GLU A 92 0.75 2.74 -1.91
N LEU A 93 1.07 3.87 -1.28
CA LEU A 93 0.12 4.95 -1.04
C LEU A 93 -0.58 5.38 -2.33
N THR A 94 -1.90 5.62 -2.24
CA THR A 94 -2.64 6.25 -3.33
C THR A 94 -2.13 7.68 -3.56
N LYS A 95 -2.37 8.24 -4.75
CA LYS A 95 -2.04 9.65 -5.03
C LYS A 95 -2.67 10.60 -4.00
N THR A 96 -3.91 10.31 -3.58
CA THR A 96 -4.61 11.10 -2.55
C THR A 96 -3.93 10.97 -1.19
N ASN A 97 -3.52 9.77 -0.78
CA ASN A 97 -2.82 9.59 0.49
C ASN A 97 -1.44 10.26 0.46
N LYS A 98 -0.68 10.14 -0.63
CA LYS A 98 0.59 10.86 -0.82
C LYS A 98 0.41 12.37 -0.69
N LEU A 99 -0.69 12.92 -1.22
CA LEU A 99 -1.00 14.35 -1.09
C LEU A 99 -1.32 14.74 0.36
N ASN A 100 -2.02 13.88 1.11
CA ASN A 100 -2.29 14.13 2.53
C ASN A 100 -1.00 14.11 3.35
N VAL A 101 -0.16 13.09 3.18
CA VAL A 101 1.17 13.00 3.81
C VAL A 101 2.03 14.23 3.47
N MET A 102 2.00 14.69 2.20
CA MET A 102 2.70 15.91 1.80
C MET A 102 2.20 17.16 2.53
N LYS A 103 0.89 17.30 2.75
CA LYS A 103 0.32 18.42 3.52
C LYS A 103 0.74 18.36 4.99
N ASP A 104 0.77 17.16 5.55
CA ASP A 104 1.18 16.93 6.94
C ASP A 104 2.67 17.27 7.12
N ILE A 105 3.53 16.81 6.19
CA ILE A 105 4.95 17.17 6.12
C ILE A 105 5.16 18.69 6.08
N ILE A 106 4.48 19.39 5.17
CA ILE A 106 4.65 20.85 5.01
C ILE A 106 4.21 21.60 6.27
N THR A 107 3.07 21.20 6.86
CA THR A 107 2.58 21.76 8.12
C THR A 107 3.59 21.55 9.24
N TYR A 108 4.12 20.33 9.37
CA TYR A 108 5.09 20.00 10.39
C TYR A 108 6.40 20.79 10.26
N ILE A 109 6.95 20.90 9.03
CA ILE A 109 8.15 21.71 8.75
C ILE A 109 7.92 23.16 9.19
N TYR A 110 6.75 23.72 8.85
CA TYR A 110 6.41 25.10 9.19
C TYR A 110 6.31 25.32 10.70
N GLU A 111 5.54 24.49 11.40
CA GLU A 111 5.25 24.62 12.83
C GLU A 111 6.50 24.40 13.68
N ASN A 112 7.33 23.42 13.32
CA ASN A 112 8.55 23.06 14.06
C ASN A 112 9.79 23.84 13.60
N LYS A 113 9.62 24.79 12.66
CA LYS A 113 10.70 25.62 12.12
C LYS A 113 11.90 24.82 11.61
N ILE A 114 11.62 23.70 10.94
CA ILE A 114 12.68 22.85 10.38
C ILE A 114 13.34 23.59 9.21
N ASP A 115 14.65 23.80 9.32
CA ASP A 115 15.45 24.62 8.40
C ASP A 115 16.62 23.85 7.75
N ASN A 116 16.66 22.52 7.96
CA ASN A 116 17.65 21.63 7.38
C ASN A 116 16.99 20.33 6.88
N TYR A 117 17.31 19.94 5.65
CA TYR A 117 16.72 18.75 5.04
C TYR A 117 17.26 17.43 5.61
N ALA A 118 18.53 17.37 6.03
CA ALA A 118 19.07 16.17 6.67
C ALA A 118 18.38 15.90 8.01
N ASP A 119 18.17 16.95 8.82
CA ASP A 119 17.42 16.83 10.08
C ASP A 119 15.98 16.40 9.82
N PHE A 120 15.33 16.96 8.79
CA PHE A 120 14.00 16.53 8.36
C PHE A 120 13.95 15.06 7.96
N LEU A 121 14.91 14.56 7.19
CA LEU A 121 14.96 13.14 6.82
C LEU A 121 15.10 12.21 8.03
N MET A 122 15.88 12.59 9.03
CA MET A 122 15.99 11.83 10.28
C MET A 122 14.67 11.79 11.04
N ILE A 123 13.91 12.91 11.05
CA ILE A 123 12.56 12.96 11.60
C ILE A 123 11.63 12.02 10.84
N CYS A 124 11.66 12.01 9.51
CA CYS A 124 10.82 11.11 8.70
C CYS A 124 11.08 9.64 9.04
N ILE A 125 12.35 9.23 9.15
CA ILE A 125 12.73 7.85 9.51
C ILE A 125 12.15 7.45 10.87
N GLN A 126 12.09 8.37 11.83
CA GLN A 126 11.53 8.12 13.15
C GLN A 126 9.99 8.19 13.19
N HIS A 127 9.38 8.93 12.28
CA HIS A 127 7.95 9.21 12.30
C HIS A 127 7.13 8.14 11.59
N SER A 128 7.44 7.83 10.32
CA SER A 128 6.72 6.84 9.52
C SER A 128 7.42 6.56 8.20
N ASP A 129 7.38 5.30 7.74
CA ASP A 129 7.83 4.90 6.41
C ASP A 129 7.11 5.69 5.29
N ASP A 130 5.83 6.05 5.50
CA ASP A 130 5.07 6.87 4.54
C ASP A 130 5.66 8.28 4.40
N TRP A 131 6.10 8.89 5.51
CA TRP A 131 6.75 10.20 5.49
C TRP A 131 8.10 10.13 4.80
N PHE A 132 8.86 9.08 5.09
CA PHE A 132 10.15 8.86 4.47
C PHE A 132 10.00 8.65 2.95
N ASP A 133 9.08 7.78 2.52
CA ASP A 133 8.79 7.52 1.10
C ASP A 133 8.38 8.81 0.37
N VAL A 134 7.45 9.59 0.93
CA VAL A 134 7.06 10.88 0.33
C VAL A 134 8.24 11.84 0.30
N ALA A 135 9.01 11.95 1.38
CA ALA A 135 10.13 12.87 1.47
C ALA A 135 11.26 12.57 0.47
N THR A 136 11.46 11.32 0.06
CA THR A 136 12.56 10.92 -0.84
C THR A 136 12.11 10.72 -2.29
N ASN A 137 10.88 10.26 -2.51
CA ASN A 137 10.44 9.81 -3.84
C ASN A 137 9.40 10.75 -4.50
N TYR A 138 8.77 11.66 -3.75
CA TYR A 138 7.63 12.44 -4.27
C TYR A 138 7.71 13.92 -3.91
N ASN A 139 7.69 14.79 -4.94
CA ASN A 139 7.66 16.25 -4.76
C ASN A 139 8.79 16.82 -3.87
N THR A 140 9.96 16.17 -3.86
CA THR A 140 11.16 16.54 -3.10
C THR A 140 11.54 18.02 -3.28
N LEU A 141 11.37 18.57 -4.49
CA LEU A 141 11.62 19.99 -4.76
C LEU A 141 10.75 20.92 -3.91
N ALA A 142 9.47 20.61 -3.74
CA ALA A 142 8.57 21.44 -2.94
C ALA A 142 8.95 21.40 -1.45
N ILE A 143 9.33 20.23 -0.93
CA ILE A 143 9.82 20.06 0.44
C ILE A 143 11.12 20.86 0.65
N ASN A 144 12.09 20.69 -0.25
CA ASN A 144 13.35 21.42 -0.19
C ASN A 144 13.12 22.94 -0.22
N LYS A 145 12.24 23.42 -1.09
CA LYS A 145 11.91 24.87 -1.16
C LYS A 145 11.19 25.38 0.08
N MET A 146 10.38 24.56 0.73
CA MET A 146 9.77 24.90 2.00
C MET A 146 10.82 25.09 3.09
N ILE A 147 11.75 24.16 3.21
CA ILE A 147 12.85 24.20 4.20
C ILE A 147 13.80 25.37 3.91
N ASP A 148 14.18 25.60 2.65
CA ASP A 148 14.95 26.78 2.22
C ASP A 148 14.26 28.08 2.68
N GLY A 149 12.93 28.14 2.53
CA GLY A 149 12.12 29.27 2.98
C GLY A 149 12.13 29.46 4.49
N MET A 150 12.08 28.38 5.27
CA MET A 150 12.20 28.41 6.73
C MET A 150 13.57 28.90 7.19
N TRP A 151 14.63 28.39 6.57
CA TRP A 151 16.01 28.86 6.82
C TRP A 151 16.16 30.35 6.54
N LEU A 152 15.63 30.83 5.41
CA LEU A 152 15.71 32.24 5.05
C LEU A 152 14.94 33.14 6.03
N LYS A 153 13.75 32.73 6.48
CA LYS A 153 12.98 33.45 7.51
C LYS A 153 13.79 33.58 8.80
N LYS A 154 14.33 32.47 9.31
CA LYS A 154 15.18 32.44 10.51
C LYS A 154 16.42 33.32 10.37
N LYS A 155 17.09 33.27 9.22
CA LYS A 155 18.26 34.12 8.94
C LYS A 155 17.93 35.61 8.97
N ASN A 156 16.75 36.00 8.48
CA ASN A 156 16.32 37.39 8.47
C ASN A 156 15.86 37.88 9.85
N GLU A 157 15.36 36.99 10.73
CA GLU A 157 15.03 37.33 12.13
C GLU A 157 16.28 37.62 12.99
N LEU A 158 17.46 37.12 12.58
CA LEU A 158 18.74 37.31 13.27
C LEU A 158 19.51 38.55 12.81
N ARG A 159 18.96 39.34 11.88
CA ARG A 159 19.54 40.57 11.34
C ARG A 159 18.85 41.79 11.92
#